data_AF-C7NXA3-F1
#
_entry.id   AF-C7NXA3-F1
#
_cell.length_a   1.000
_cell.length_b   1.000
_cell.length_c   1.000
_cell.angle_alpha   90.00
_cell.angle_beta   90.00
_cell.angle_gamma   90.00
#
_symmetry.space_group_name_H-M   'P 1'
#
loop_
_entity.id
_entity.type
_entity.pdbx_description
1 polymer ?
#
loop_
_entity_poly.entity_id
_entity_poly.type
_entity_poly.pdbx_seq_one_letter_code
_entity_poly.pdbx_strand_id
1 'polypeptide(L)'
;MPSEIEYCPFCGARLADEESLDDHCGDAEECANARDRWQSSRPRGSLLASRRQRALGWVVAGAVVLYAFVQASLLLGIIASVVVLAVAHVDWTGLA
;
A
#
# COMPACT_ATOMS: atom_id res chain seq x y z
N MET A 1 -1.45 -33.99 -6.62
CA MET A 1 -0.97 -32.59 -6.72
C MET A 1 -0.30 -32.47 -8.07
N PRO A 2 -0.66 -31.52 -8.94
CA PRO A 2 -0.12 -31.51 -10.30
C PRO A 2 1.37 -31.16 -10.26
N SER A 3 2.18 -32.13 -10.70
CA SER A 3 3.63 -32.05 -10.90
C SER A 3 3.88 -31.58 -12.33
N GLU A 4 3.88 -30.28 -12.58
CA GLU A 4 4.05 -29.77 -13.95
C GLU A 4 4.97 -28.56 -13.97
N ILE A 5 6.28 -28.84 -13.92
CA ILE A 5 7.24 -28.11 -14.74
C ILE A 5 8.33 -29.11 -15.19
N GLU A 6 8.01 -29.96 -16.18
CA GLU A 6 8.98 -30.88 -16.81
C GLU A 6 10.01 -30.15 -17.70
N TYR A 7 9.87 -28.84 -17.90
CA TYR A 7 10.67 -28.07 -18.85
C TYR A 7 11.19 -26.77 -18.27
N CYS A 8 12.45 -26.46 -18.58
CA CYS A 8 13.09 -25.24 -18.11
C CYS A 8 12.45 -24.04 -18.82
N PRO A 9 11.92 -23.05 -18.09
CA PRO A 9 11.26 -21.89 -18.66
C PRO A 9 12.24 -20.91 -19.33
N PHE A 10 13.55 -21.13 -19.16
CA PHE A 10 14.60 -20.28 -19.69
C PHE A 10 15.19 -20.82 -21.01
N CYS A 11 15.50 -22.12 -21.06
CA CYS A 11 16.10 -22.76 -22.24
C CYS A 11 15.19 -23.77 -22.95
N GLY A 12 14.04 -24.13 -22.37
CA GLY A 12 13.09 -25.09 -22.95
C GLY A 12 13.50 -26.56 -22.85
N ALA A 13 14.66 -26.87 -22.24
CA ALA A 13 15.13 -28.23 -22.05
C ALA A 13 14.24 -28.99 -21.05
N ARG A 14 14.06 -30.30 -21.25
CA ARG A 14 13.34 -31.16 -20.30
C ARG A 14 14.22 -31.37 -19.06
N LEU A 15 13.70 -31.08 -17.87
CA LEU A 15 14.39 -31.40 -16.62
C LEU A 15 14.21 -32.90 -16.33
N ALA A 16 15.27 -33.54 -15.83
CA ALA A 16 15.15 -34.89 -15.30
C ALA A 16 14.32 -34.88 -14.00
N ASP A 17 13.67 -36.00 -13.66
CA ASP A 17 12.69 -36.11 -12.56
C ASP A 17 13.22 -35.71 -11.16
N GLU A 18 14.54 -35.57 -11.00
CA GLU A 18 15.22 -35.13 -9.77
C GLU A 18 16.07 -33.86 -9.94
N GLU A 19 16.17 -33.31 -11.15
CA GLU A 19 16.99 -32.14 -11.45
C GLU A 19 16.23 -30.87 -11.10
N SER A 20 16.77 -30.08 -10.17
CA SER A 20 16.16 -28.81 -9.82
C SER A 20 16.48 -27.75 -10.87
N LEU A 21 15.57 -26.78 -11.01
CA LEU A 21 15.73 -25.68 -11.98
C LEU A 21 16.99 -24.84 -11.73
N ASP A 22 17.43 -24.76 -10.47
CA ASP A 22 18.66 -24.08 -10.08
C ASP A 22 19.92 -24.91 -10.41
N ASP A 23 19.83 -26.24 -10.33
CA ASP A 23 20.89 -27.19 -10.67
C ASP A 23 21.12 -27.23 -12.19
N HIS A 24 20.04 -27.37 -12.96
CA HIS A 24 20.05 -27.31 -14.43
C HIS A 24 20.67 -26.01 -14.98
N CYS A 25 20.29 -24.87 -14.39
CA CYS A 25 20.83 -23.56 -14.77
C CYS A 25 22.22 -23.27 -14.16
N GLY A 26 22.73 -24.14 -13.27
CA GLY A 26 24.11 -24.10 -12.78
C GLY A 26 25.08 -24.77 -13.74
N ASP A 27 24.65 -25.86 -14.37
CA ASP A 27 25.48 -26.65 -15.30
C ASP A 27 25.36 -26.17 -16.76
N ALA A 28 24.23 -25.60 -17.16
CA ALA A 28 24.01 -25.08 -18.52
C ALA A 28 24.23 -23.56 -18.61
N GLU A 29 25.37 -23.14 -19.16
CA GLU A 29 25.71 -21.71 -19.36
C GLU A 29 24.64 -20.93 -20.14
N GLU A 30 23.98 -21.57 -21.10
CA GLU A 30 22.89 -20.98 -21.89
C GLU A 30 21.64 -20.71 -21.04
N CYS A 31 21.32 -21.62 -20.11
CA CYS A 31 20.23 -21.45 -19.14
C CYS A 31 20.54 -20.31 -18.17
N ALA A 32 21.78 -20.25 -17.65
CA ALA A 32 22.23 -19.20 -16.76
C ALA A 32 22.08 -17.81 -17.40
N ASN A 33 22.52 -17.65 -18.65
CA ASN A 33 22.44 -16.39 -19.39
C ASN A 33 20.97 -15.99 -19.68
N ALA A 34 20.10 -16.94 -20.04
CA ALA A 34 18.68 -16.68 -20.23
C ALA A 34 17.97 -16.27 -18.93
N ARG A 35 18.31 -16.92 -17.81
CA ARG A 35 17.83 -16.58 -16.46
C ARG A 35 18.26 -15.18 -16.05
N ASP A 36 19.53 -14.83 -16.24
CA ASP A 36 20.08 -13.52 -15.88
C ASP A 36 19.48 -12.40 -16.73
N ARG A 37 19.29 -12.65 -18.04
CA ARG A 37 18.57 -11.74 -18.93
C ARG A 37 17.12 -11.55 -18.47
N TRP A 38 16.43 -12.61 -18.04
CA TRP A 38 15.06 -12.49 -17.55
C TRP A 38 14.97 -11.74 -16.21
N GLN A 39 15.91 -11.96 -15.29
CA GLN A 39 15.98 -11.21 -14.03
C GLN A 39 16.29 -9.73 -14.25
N SER A 40 17.17 -9.40 -15.20
CA SER A 40 17.48 -8.01 -15.57
C SER A 40 16.36 -7.34 -16.37
N SER A 41 15.59 -8.10 -17.14
CA SER A 41 14.42 -7.63 -17.91
C SER A 41 13.19 -7.43 -17.05
N ARG A 42 13.12 -8.05 -15.87
CA ARG A 42 12.04 -7.79 -14.92
C ARG A 42 12.08 -6.33 -14.52
N PRO A 43 11.05 -5.53 -14.85
CA PRO A 43 10.99 -4.16 -14.36
C PRO A 43 11.00 -4.25 -12.84
N ARG A 44 12.03 -3.65 -12.24
CA ARG A 44 12.26 -3.58 -10.80
C ARG A 44 10.98 -3.09 -10.11
N GLY A 45 10.14 -4.02 -9.67
CA GLY A 45 8.80 -3.75 -9.12
C GLY A 45 8.80 -2.86 -7.87
N SER A 46 9.98 -2.60 -7.30
CA SER A 46 10.17 -1.72 -6.14
C SER A 46 9.99 -0.23 -6.44
N LEU A 47 10.28 0.24 -7.66
CA LEU A 47 10.14 1.67 -7.99
C LEU A 47 8.69 2.08 -8.29
N LEU A 48 7.89 1.19 -8.88
CA LEU A 48 6.46 1.45 -9.10
C LEU A 48 5.62 1.24 -7.82
N ALA A 49 5.99 0.27 -6.98
CA ALA A 49 5.34 0.06 -5.69
C ALA A 49 5.52 1.25 -4.73
N SER A 50 6.72 1.81 -4.67
CA SER A 50 7.03 2.95 -3.78
C SER A 50 6.29 4.24 -4.14
N ARG A 51 6.07 4.52 -5.43
CA ARG A 51 5.34 5.73 -5.86
C ARG A 51 3.84 5.66 -5.56
N ARG A 52 3.22 4.49 -5.73
CA ARG A 52 1.80 4.25 -5.39
C ARG A 52 1.56 4.26 -3.88
N GLN A 53 2.46 3.68 -3.09
CA GLN A 53 2.36 3.69 -1.62
C GLN A 53 2.49 5.10 -1.04
N ARG A 54 3.36 5.94 -1.63
CA ARG A 54 3.51 7.34 -1.18
C ARG A 54 2.27 8.17 -1.48
N ALA A 55 1.63 7.98 -2.64
CA ALA A 55 0.39 8.67 -2.98
C ALA A 55 -0.78 8.29 -2.06
N LEU A 56 -0.94 7.00 -1.76
CA LEU A 56 -1.95 6.53 -0.81
C LEU A 56 -1.72 7.08 0.60
N GLY A 57 -0.46 7.19 1.04
CA GLY A 57 -0.12 7.80 2.33
C GLY A 57 -0.59 9.27 2.46
N TRP A 58 -0.43 10.07 1.40
CA TRP A 58 -0.90 11.46 1.39
C TRP A 58 -2.43 11.58 1.43
N VAL A 59 -3.13 10.70 0.74
CA VAL A 59 -4.61 10.67 0.76
C VAL A 59 -5.13 10.35 2.15
N VAL A 60 -4.55 9.34 2.81
CA VAL A 60 -4.95 8.95 4.18
C VAL A 60 -4.64 10.08 5.16
N ALA A 61 -3.45 10.69 5.09
CA ALA A 61 -3.08 11.82 5.94
C ALA A 61 -4.03 13.01 5.75
N GLY A 62 -4.37 13.35 4.50
CA GLY A 62 -5.32 14.41 4.19
C GLY A 62 -6.72 14.13 4.72
N ALA A 63 -7.22 12.90 4.57
CA ALA A 63 -8.52 12.48 5.09
C ALA A 63 -8.60 12.58 6.63
N VAL A 64 -7.53 12.18 7.33
CA VAL A 64 -7.46 12.27 8.80
C VAL A 64 -7.48 13.72 9.27
N VAL A 65 -6.72 14.62 8.62
CA VAL A 65 -6.69 16.04 8.96
C VAL A 65 -8.06 16.70 8.71
N LEU A 66 -8.68 16.41 7.56
CA LEU A 66 -10.03 16.91 7.25
C LEU A 66 -11.07 16.43 8.27
N TYR A 67 -11.03 15.15 8.63
CA TYR A 67 -11.94 14.60 9.63
C TYR A 67 -11.77 15.27 11.00
N ALA A 68 -10.52 15.44 11.46
CA ALA A 68 -10.23 16.12 12.71
C ALA A 68 -10.70 17.59 12.71
N PHE A 69 -10.53 18.29 11.58
CA PHE A 69 -10.99 19.67 11.42
C PHE A 69 -12.52 19.78 11.47
N VAL A 70 -13.23 18.88 10.77
CA VAL A 70 -14.70 18.84 10.80
C VAL A 70 -15.20 18.51 12.19
N GLN A 71 -14.58 17.54 12.87
CA GLN A 71 -14.97 17.15 14.22
C GLN A 71 -14.73 18.28 15.24
N ALA A 72 -13.59 18.98 15.16
CA ALA A 72 -13.32 20.15 15.99
C ALA A 72 -14.33 21.29 15.74
N SER A 73 -14.70 21.52 14.47
CA SER A 73 -15.69 22.54 14.08
C SER A 73 -17.08 22.23 14.62
N LEU A 74 -17.48 20.95 14.60
CA LEU A 74 -18.73 20.47 15.19
C LEU A 74 -18.77 20.70 16.71
N LEU A 75 -17.69 20.36 17.41
CA LEU A 75 -17.58 20.58 18.85
C LEU A 75 -17.66 22.07 19.20
N LEU A 76 -16.99 22.94 18.41
CA LEU A 76 -17.09 24.39 18.55
C LEU A 76 -18.53 24.90 18.37
N GLY A 77 -19.26 24.38 17.38
CA GLY A 77 -20.67 24.73 17.16
C GLY A 77 -21.59 24.30 18.31
N ILE A 78 -21.35 23.12 18.88
CA ILE A 78 -22.09 22.64 20.06
C ILE A 78 -21.81 23.53 21.25
N ILE A 79 -20.53 23.82 21.54
CA ILE A 79 -20.14 24.71 22.65
C ILE A 79 -20.77 26.09 22.46
N ALA A 80 -20.71 26.66 21.26
CA ALA A 80 -21.33 27.95 20.96
C ALA A 80 -22.85 27.92 21.18
N SER A 81 -23.54 26.86 20.75
CA SER A 81 -24.99 26.70 21.02
C SER A 81 -25.29 26.60 22.51
N VAL A 82 -24.51 25.84 23.27
CA VAL A 82 -24.67 25.72 24.73
C VAL A 82 -24.45 27.08 25.40
N VAL A 83 -23.46 27.85 24.99
CA VAL A 83 -23.20 29.20 25.52
C VAL A 83 -24.37 30.13 25.23
N VAL A 84 -24.90 30.13 24.00
CA VAL A 84 -26.06 30.96 23.64
C VAL A 84 -27.29 30.60 24.46
N LEU A 85 -27.56 29.31 24.65
CA LEU A 85 -28.67 28.84 25.48
C LEU A 85 -28.48 29.23 26.96
N ALA A 86 -27.26 29.09 27.48
CA ALA A 86 -26.94 29.50 28.85
C ALA A 86 -27.15 31.01 29.04
N VAL A 87 -26.65 31.83 28.10
CA VAL A 87 -26.85 33.28 28.11
C VAL A 87 -28.33 33.64 28.00
N ALA A 88 -29.12 32.94 27.20
CA ALA A 88 -30.55 33.19 27.05
C ALA A 88 -31.37 32.83 28.30
N HIS A 89 -30.89 31.87 29.12
CA HIS A 89 -31.55 31.44 30.35
C HIS A 89 -31.10 32.20 31.61
N VAL A 90 -30.07 33.04 31.52
CA VAL A 90 -29.68 33.92 32.62
C VAL A 90 -30.65 35.11 32.68
N ASP A 91 -31.29 35.30 33.83
CA ASP A 91 -32.09 36.49 34.11
C ASP A 91 -31.18 37.72 34.28
N TRP A 92 -30.93 38.41 33.17
CA TRP A 92 -30.16 39.65 33.12
C TRP A 92 -30.78 40.79 33.94
N THR A 93 -32.06 40.67 34.30
CA THR A 93 -32.79 41.66 35.11
C THR A 93 -32.38 41.69 36.57
N GLY A 94 -31.64 40.69 37.06
CA GLY A 94 -31.11 40.65 38.43
C GLY A 94 -29.67 41.16 38.56
N LEU A 95 -29.02 41.49 37.44
CA LEU A 95 -27.62 41.93 37.37
C LEU A 95 -27.47 43.42 37.00
N ALA A 96 -28.59 44.10 36.71
CA ALA A 96 -28.68 45.54 36.50
C ALA A 96 -29.12 46.25 37.79
#